data_AF-A0A6I2R238-F1
#
_entry.id   AF-A0A6I2R238-F1
#
_cell.length_a   1.000
_cell.length_b   1.000
_cell.length_c   1.000
_cell.angle_alpha   90.00
_cell.angle_beta   90.00
_cell.angle_gamma   90.00
#
_symmetry.space_group_name_H-M   'P 1'
#
loop_
_entity.id
_entity.type
_entity.pdbx_description
1 polymer ?
#
loop_
_entity_poly.entity_id
_entity_poly.type
_entity_poly.pdbx_seq_one_letter_code
_entity_poly.pdbx_strand_id
1 'polypeptide(L)'
;MEEIEALVAAGGAVCELCKGQMLKADGCTWPGIYCKGKYYKRIRYGDERRHWRDERCHDCGAKRGQYHHANCDVEQCPVCGGQLISCGCDAEYTNDPEPAQDK
;
A
#
# COMPACT_ATOMS: atom_id res chain seq x y z
N MET A 1 -0.38 -21.42 -20.24
CA MET A 1 -0.28 -20.11 -20.92
C MET A 1 -1.57 -19.33 -20.73
N GLU A 2 -2.72 -19.96 -20.96
CA GLU A 2 -4.06 -19.38 -20.72
C GLU A 2 -4.24 -18.74 -19.33
N GLU A 3 -3.71 -19.34 -18.26
CA GLU A 3 -3.83 -18.80 -16.90
C GLU A 3 -3.06 -17.47 -16.69
N ILE A 4 -1.89 -17.33 -17.34
CA ILE A 4 -1.09 -16.10 -17.27
C ILE A 4 -1.77 -15.00 -18.07
N GLU A 5 -2.29 -15.32 -19.26
CA GLU A 5 -3.04 -14.38 -20.10
C GLU A 5 -4.32 -13.88 -19.39
N ALA A 6 -5.03 -14.80 -18.71
CA ALA A 6 -6.19 -14.45 -17.89
C ALA A 6 -5.84 -13.49 -16.75
N LEU A 7 -4.70 -13.70 -16.07
CA LEU A 7 -4.23 -12.81 -15.01
C LEU A 7 -3.90 -11.40 -15.53
N VAL A 8 -3.23 -11.32 -16.68
CA VAL A 8 -2.93 -10.03 -17.32
C VAL A 8 -4.23 -9.31 -17.71
N ALA A 9 -5.18 -10.01 -18.34
CA ALA A 9 -6.49 -9.44 -18.71
C ALA A 9 -7.33 -9.02 -17.50
N ALA A 10 -7.20 -9.73 -16.37
CA ALA A 10 -7.86 -9.40 -15.12
C ALA A 10 -7.34 -8.09 -14.51
N GLY A 11 -6.11 -7.68 -14.83
CA GLY A 11 -5.46 -6.49 -14.30
C GLY A 11 -4.44 -6.80 -13.20
N GLY A 12 -3.70 -7.90 -13.34
CA GLY A 12 -2.62 -8.28 -12.43
C GLY A 12 -3.10 -9.09 -11.22
N ALA A 13 -2.28 -9.12 -10.18
CA ALA A 13 -2.61 -9.82 -8.94
C ALA A 13 -3.72 -9.11 -8.17
N VAL A 14 -4.46 -9.88 -7.36
CA VAL A 14 -5.46 -9.36 -6.43
C VAL A 14 -4.76 -8.97 -5.13
N CYS A 15 -4.98 -7.75 -4.68
CA CYS A 15 -4.48 -7.28 -3.39
C CYS A 15 -5.14 -8.04 -2.24
N GLU A 16 -4.34 -8.61 -1.34
CA GLU A 16 -4.85 -9.38 -0.21
C GLU A 16 -5.63 -8.55 0.81
N LEU A 17 -5.36 -7.24 0.91
CA LEU A 17 -6.04 -6.35 1.83
C LEU A 17 -7.38 -5.84 1.27
N CYS A 18 -7.36 -5.16 0.12
CA CYS A 18 -8.56 -4.53 -0.43
C CYS A 18 -9.37 -5.41 -1.39
N LYS A 19 -8.85 -6.59 -1.76
CA LYS A 19 -9.45 -7.52 -2.73
C LYS A 19 -9.62 -6.96 -4.15
N GLY A 20 -9.01 -5.81 -4.46
CA GLY A 20 -9.01 -5.21 -5.79
C GLY A 20 -7.87 -5.73 -6.68
N GLN A 21 -8.09 -5.66 -8.00
CA GLN A 21 -7.06 -5.96 -9.02
C GLN A 21 -6.03 -4.83 -9.07
N MET A 22 -4.76 -5.12 -8.81
CA MET A 22 -3.71 -4.12 -8.55
C MET A 22 -3.48 -3.12 -9.71
N LEU A 23 -3.65 -3.55 -10.96
CA LEU A 23 -3.48 -2.66 -12.13
C LEU A 23 -4.77 -1.96 -12.58
N LYS A 24 -5.92 -2.30 -11.99
CA LYS A 24 -7.21 -1.62 -12.28
C LYS A 24 -7.65 -0.70 -11.15
N ALA A 25 -7.37 -1.06 -9.90
CA ALA A 25 -7.65 -0.20 -8.76
C ALA A 25 -6.74 1.04 -8.78
N ASP A 26 -7.25 2.15 -8.28
CA ASP A 26 -6.42 3.35 -8.11
C ASP A 26 -5.47 3.22 -6.91
N GLY A 27 -5.78 2.35 -5.94
CA GLY A 27 -4.89 2.00 -4.85
C GLY A 27 -5.60 1.12 -3.81
N CYS A 28 -4.91 0.83 -2.71
CA CYS A 28 -5.49 0.08 -1.61
C CYS A 28 -6.43 0.94 -0.76
N THR A 29 -7.46 0.31 -0.22
CA THR A 29 -8.44 0.96 0.67
C THR A 29 -8.01 0.96 2.14
N TRP A 30 -6.98 0.21 2.51
CA TRP A 30 -6.51 0.11 3.91
C TRP A 30 -5.60 1.29 4.25
N PRO A 31 -6.02 2.20 5.14
CA PRO A 31 -5.36 3.50 5.29
C PRO A 31 -4.18 3.52 6.25
N GLY A 32 -3.98 2.47 7.06
CA GLY A 32 -3.04 2.52 8.17
C GLY A 32 -2.33 1.21 8.47
N ILE A 33 -1.41 1.31 9.42
CA ILE A 33 -0.79 0.19 10.11
C ILE A 33 -0.88 0.40 11.63
N TYR A 34 -0.86 -0.67 12.40
CA TYR A 34 -0.49 -0.67 13.80
C TYR A 34 0.99 -1.06 13.94
N CYS A 35 1.70 -0.38 14.83
CA CYS A 35 3.06 -0.72 15.22
C CYS A 35 3.17 -0.49 16.73
N LYS A 36 3.43 -1.56 17.49
CA LYS A 36 3.55 -1.53 18.97
C LYS A 36 2.35 -0.85 19.65
N GLY A 37 1.14 -1.17 19.20
CA GLY A 37 -0.11 -0.66 19.76
C GLY A 37 -0.49 0.77 19.37
N LYS A 38 0.25 1.40 18.45
CA LYS A 38 -0.04 2.75 17.95
C LYS A 38 -0.38 2.72 16.46
N TYR A 39 -1.43 3.43 16.07
CA TYR A 39 -1.81 3.62 14.68
C TYR A 39 -0.90 4.61 13.97
N TYR A 40 -0.54 4.27 12.74
CA TYR A 40 0.13 5.17 11.81
C TYR A 40 -0.63 5.16 10.49
N LYS A 41 -0.99 6.36 10.02
CA LYS A 41 -1.49 6.53 8.66
C LYS A 41 -0.38 6.16 7.69
N ARG A 42 -0.70 5.34 6.69
CA ARG A 42 0.24 4.98 5.62
C ARG A 42 0.60 6.22 4.79
N ILE A 43 1.75 6.16 4.12
CA ILE A 43 2.18 7.21 3.20
C ILE A 43 1.62 6.87 1.82
N ARG A 44 1.00 7.85 1.16
CA ARG A 44 0.45 7.67 -0.19
C ARG A 44 1.58 7.71 -1.21
N TYR A 45 1.39 7.01 -2.33
CA TYR A 45 2.35 7.03 -3.42
C TYR A 45 2.53 8.47 -3.95
N GLY A 46 3.77 8.94 -3.99
CA GLY A 46 4.15 10.29 -4.36
C GLY A 46 4.40 11.23 -3.18
N ASP A 47 3.95 10.88 -1.97
CA ASP A 47 4.19 11.63 -0.73
C ASP A 47 5.39 11.07 0.07
N GLU A 48 6.04 10.02 -0.43
CA GLU A 48 7.24 9.47 0.20
C GLU A 48 8.44 10.42 0.11
N ARG A 49 9.44 10.18 0.96
CA ARG A 49 10.72 10.91 0.92
C ARG A 49 11.42 10.77 -0.43
N ARG A 50 11.26 9.63 -1.11
CA ARG A 50 11.80 9.41 -2.45
C ARG A 50 10.81 9.94 -3.47
N HIS A 51 11.27 10.87 -4.30
CA HIS A 51 10.44 11.44 -5.36
C HIS A 51 10.32 10.49 -6.56
N TRP A 52 9.22 9.76 -6.63
CA TRP A 52 8.82 9.00 -7.82
C TRP A 52 8.16 9.92 -8.86
N ARG A 53 8.40 9.69 -10.15
CA ARG A 53 7.90 10.55 -11.24
C ARG A 53 6.67 10.00 -11.94
N ASP A 54 6.49 8.68 -11.90
CA ASP A 54 5.42 8.00 -12.63
C ASP A 54 4.04 8.31 -12.03
N GLU A 55 3.00 8.22 -12.86
CA GLU A 55 1.60 8.38 -12.43
C GLU A 55 1.13 7.19 -11.57
N ARG A 56 1.71 6.01 -11.80
CA ARG A 56 1.43 4.80 -11.04
C ARG A 56 2.73 4.19 -10.52
N CYS A 57 2.65 3.62 -9.32
CA CYS A 57 3.74 2.86 -8.72
C CYS A 57 4.13 1.71 -9.66
N HIS A 58 5.41 1.61 -9.99
CA HIS A 58 5.92 0.59 -10.92
C HIS A 58 5.89 -0.83 -10.36
N ASP A 59 5.71 -0.96 -9.04
CA ASP A 59 5.59 -2.25 -8.39
C ASP A 59 4.12 -2.65 -8.21
N CYS A 60 3.36 -1.86 -7.45
CA CYS A 60 2.00 -2.25 -7.08
C CYS A 60 0.88 -1.65 -7.95
N GLY A 61 1.19 -0.74 -8.88
CA GLY A 61 0.20 -0.10 -9.75
C GLY A 61 -0.63 1.03 -9.12
N ALA A 62 -0.47 1.33 -7.82
CA ALA A 62 -1.21 2.39 -7.15
C ALA A 62 -0.97 3.76 -7.81
N LYS A 63 -2.04 4.51 -8.04
CA LYS A 63 -2.01 5.87 -8.60
C LYS A 63 -1.46 6.87 -7.59
N ARG A 64 -0.78 7.91 -8.08
CA ARG A 64 -0.29 9.02 -7.23
C ARG A 64 -1.41 9.56 -6.35
N GLY A 65 -1.09 9.80 -5.08
CA GLY A 65 -2.04 10.23 -4.05
C GLY A 65 -2.92 9.11 -3.51
N GLN A 66 -2.72 7.85 -3.90
CA GLN A 66 -3.41 6.69 -3.32
C GLN A 66 -2.48 5.84 -2.46
N TYR A 67 -3.03 4.98 -1.61
CA TYR A 67 -2.21 4.04 -0.84
C TYR A 67 -1.75 2.90 -1.74
N HIS A 68 -0.52 2.45 -1.49
CA HIS A 68 0.03 1.25 -2.13
C HIS A 68 -0.84 0.02 -1.85
N HIS A 69 -0.78 -0.98 -2.72
CA HIS A 69 -1.25 -2.32 -2.36
C HIS A 69 -0.23 -2.99 -1.41
N ALA A 70 -0.70 -4.01 -0.67
CA ALA A 70 0.16 -4.76 0.25
C ALA A 70 1.39 -5.33 -0.44
N ASN A 71 2.46 -5.53 0.33
CA ASN A 71 3.70 -6.14 -0.13
C ASN A 71 4.38 -5.36 -1.27
N CYS A 72 4.21 -4.03 -1.29
CA CYS A 72 4.82 -3.14 -2.26
C CYS A 72 6.28 -2.78 -1.89
N ASP A 73 7.22 -3.02 -2.79
CA ASP A 73 8.65 -2.69 -2.68
C ASP A 73 8.92 -1.18 -2.66
N VAL A 74 7.96 -0.37 -3.10
CA VAL A 74 8.07 1.09 -3.11
C VAL A 74 7.55 1.71 -1.82
N GLU A 75 6.65 1.04 -1.11
CA GLU A 75 5.92 1.63 0.00
C GLU A 75 6.86 1.99 1.16
N GLN A 76 6.81 3.26 1.58
CA GLN A 76 7.58 3.75 2.70
C GLN A 76 6.86 3.49 4.04
N CYS A 77 7.60 2.93 5.00
CA CYS A 77 7.15 2.74 6.37
C CYS A 77 6.90 4.10 7.06
N PRO A 78 5.70 4.38 7.59
CA PRO A 78 5.43 5.65 8.29
C PRO A 78 6.09 5.74 9.67
N VAL A 79 6.64 4.64 10.20
CA VAL A 79 7.31 4.61 11.51
C VAL A 79 8.78 4.99 11.39
N CYS A 80 9.54 4.32 10.51
CA CYS A 80 10.99 4.49 10.41
C CYS A 80 11.46 5.14 9.10
N GLY A 81 10.55 5.32 8.12
CA GLY A 81 10.89 5.86 6.81
C GLY A 81 11.66 4.91 5.88
N GLY A 82 11.87 3.65 6.28
CA GLY A 82 12.40 2.58 5.43
C GLY A 82 11.34 1.97 4.51
N GLN A 83 11.63 0.82 3.89
CA GLN A 83 10.66 0.08 3.07
C GLN A 83 9.70 -0.70 4.00
N LEU A 84 8.39 -0.52 3.85
CA LEU A 84 7.40 -1.07 4.80
C LEU A 84 7.47 -2.60 4.89
N ILE A 85 7.61 -3.27 3.75
CA ILE A 85 7.54 -4.74 3.66
C ILE A 85 8.73 -5.46 4.31
N SER A 86 9.84 -4.75 4.56
CA SER A 86 11.09 -5.33 5.08
C SER A 86 11.63 -4.59 6.32
N CYS A 87 10.92 -3.58 6.83
CA CYS A 87 11.34 -2.88 8.03
C CYS A 87 11.13 -3.71 9.29
N GLY A 88 12.00 -3.54 10.30
CA GLY A 88 11.88 -4.20 11.61
C GLY A 88 10.93 -3.50 12.58
N CYS A 89 9.85 -2.88 12.09
CA CYS A 89 8.92 -2.13 12.94
C CYS A 89 7.77 -2.98 13.50
N ASP A 90 7.63 -4.25 13.09
CA ASP A 90 6.49 -5.11 13.43
C ASP A 90 5.16 -4.43 13.10
N ALA A 91 5.03 -4.01 11.83
CA ALA A 91 3.89 -3.27 11.32
C ALA A 91 2.78 -4.20 10.80
N GLU A 92 1.56 -3.99 11.27
CA GLU A 92 0.37 -4.75 10.85
C GLU A 92 -0.60 -3.83 10.11
N TYR A 93 -0.98 -4.15 8.88
CA TYR A 93 -1.98 -3.37 8.13
C TYR A 93 -3.33 -3.34 8.85
N THR A 94 -4.05 -2.22 8.77
CA THR A 94 -5.42 -2.08 9.31
C THR A 94 -6.32 -1.25 8.38
N ASN A 95 -7.58 -1.66 8.27
CA ASN A 95 -8.67 -0.87 7.68
C ASN A 95 -9.42 -0.01 8.73
N ASP A 96 -9.21 -0.29 10.02
CA ASP A 96 -9.81 0.42 11.14
C ASP A 96 -8.83 1.49 11.63
N PRO A 97 -9.09 2.79 11.36
CA PRO A 97 -8.31 3.86 11.97
C PRO A 97 -8.49 3.82 13.49
N GLU A 98 -7.45 4.18 14.24
CA GLU A 98 -7.58 4.37 15.70
C GLU A 98 -8.80 5.28 15.95
N PRO A 99 -9.68 4.96 16.91
CA PRO A 99 -10.75 5.87 17.29
C PRO A 99 -10.13 7.23 17.56
N ALA A 100 -10.74 8.28 17.00
CA ALA A 100 -10.29 9.65 17.23
C ALA A 100 -10.01 9.83 18.71
N GLN A 101 -8.75 10.05 19.08
CA GLN A 101 -8.43 10.45 20.45
C GLN A 101 -9.05 11.83 20.60
N ASP A 102 -10.26 11.87 21.17
CA ASP A 102 -10.93 13.10 21.58
C ASP A 102 -9.91 13.92 22.37
N LYS A 103 -9.54 15.06 21.81
CA LYS A 103 -8.72 16.07 22.48
C LYS A 103 -9.60 16.98 23.31
#